data_AF-A0A0G0WCK5-F1
#
_entry.id   AF-A0A0G0WCK5-F1
#
_cell.length_a   1.000
_cell.length_b   1.000
_cell.length_c   1.000
_cell.angle_alpha   90.00
_cell.angle_beta   90.00
_cell.angle_gamma   90.00
#
_symmetry.space_group_name_H-M   'P 1'
#
loop_
_entity.id
_entity.type
_entity.pdbx_description
1 polymer ?
#
loop_
_entity_poly.entity_id
_entity_poly.type
_entity_poly.pdbx_seq_one_letter_code
_entity_poly.pdbx_strand_id
1 'polypeptide(L)'
;MFRLKSGSRKISEIGGIFFDGRKNLVVENIRNAKYDAIITDDYIGVLGDPKITKKDLLGKHSTDLIRQGMVESCSTGGVAWPLFNFQVKNSKLRVDGKNFLEAPQSTTSAGFKDFRRVSIACKTGTAQHGDETTLPHAWITLFVPAEKPEIIVTVLSEASGEGSNIAAPIAKKILEEWFSR
;
A
#
# COMPACT_ATOMS: atom_id res chain seq x y z
N MET A 1 -17.00 17.89 -1.85
CA MET A 1 -16.11 18.82 -2.59
C MET A 1 -15.09 19.36 -1.61
N PHE A 2 -13.84 18.92 -1.67
CA PHE A 2 -12.76 19.44 -0.80
C PHE A 2 -11.60 19.92 -1.68
N ARG A 3 -11.12 21.13 -1.43
CA ARG A 3 -10.05 21.82 -2.17
C ARG A 3 -9.03 22.34 -1.17
N LEU A 4 -7.73 22.10 -1.39
CA LEU A 4 -6.66 22.58 -0.52
C LEU A 4 -5.56 23.31 -1.31
N LYS A 5 -5.02 24.38 -0.71
CA LYS A 5 -3.99 25.30 -1.25
C LYS A 5 -2.58 24.91 -0.76
N SER A 6 -1.57 25.15 -1.60
CA SER A 6 -0.15 24.82 -1.41
C SER A 6 0.70 26.05 -1.01
N GLY A 7 1.78 25.84 -0.25
CA GLY A 7 2.84 26.83 -0.01
C GLY A 7 4.11 26.22 0.62
N SER A 8 5.30 26.48 0.06
CA SER A 8 6.56 25.72 0.22
C SER A 8 7.66 26.39 1.06
N ARG A 9 8.56 25.61 1.69
CA ARG A 9 9.91 26.02 2.18
C ARG A 9 10.83 24.81 2.52
N LYS A 10 12.08 24.85 2.02
CA LYS A 10 13.22 23.90 2.15
C LYS A 10 13.91 23.97 3.53
N ILE A 11 14.48 22.87 4.08
CA ILE A 11 15.77 22.81 4.89
C ILE A 11 16.37 21.35 5.01
N SER A 12 17.69 21.28 4.76
CA SER A 12 18.88 20.45 5.19
C SER A 12 18.91 18.94 5.53
N GLU A 13 20.07 18.36 5.17
CA GLU A 13 20.54 16.96 5.16
C GLU A 13 20.90 16.34 6.54
N ILE A 14 20.51 15.07 6.75
CA ILE A 14 21.23 14.02 7.50
C ILE A 14 21.00 12.70 6.75
N GLY A 15 22.05 11.88 6.60
CA GLY A 15 22.12 10.76 5.65
C GLY A 15 21.05 9.66 5.79
N GLY A 16 20.47 9.29 4.64
CA GLY A 16 19.52 8.21 4.45
C GLY A 16 18.08 8.70 4.31
N ILE A 17 17.58 8.75 3.06
CA ILE A 17 16.24 9.24 2.65
C ILE A 17 16.15 10.78 2.67
N PHE A 18 15.88 11.40 1.52
CA PHE A 18 15.73 12.85 1.40
C PHE A 18 14.35 13.27 1.92
N PHE A 19 14.33 14.20 2.88
CA PHE A 19 13.15 14.89 3.35
C PHE A 19 13.17 16.33 2.81
N ASP A 20 12.12 16.77 2.11
CA ASP A 20 11.84 18.22 2.05
C ASP A 20 11.34 18.64 3.44
N GLY A 21 11.56 19.90 3.82
CA GLY A 21 11.39 20.50 5.14
C GLY A 21 9.96 20.52 5.71
N ARG A 22 9.11 19.58 5.29
CA ARG A 22 7.74 19.31 5.75
C ARG A 22 7.45 17.83 6.01
N LYS A 23 8.47 17.01 6.28
CA LYS A 23 8.34 15.61 6.75
C LYS A 23 7.44 14.70 5.88
N ASN A 24 7.32 14.97 4.58
CA ASN A 24 6.58 14.08 3.68
C ASN A 24 7.53 13.11 2.98
N LEU A 25 7.19 11.83 3.07
CA LEU A 25 7.83 10.74 2.33
C LEU A 25 7.52 10.90 0.84
N VAL A 26 8.55 11.04 -0.01
CA VAL A 26 8.42 10.95 -1.47
C VAL A 26 9.02 9.63 -1.92
N VAL A 27 8.18 8.62 -2.16
CA VAL A 27 8.59 7.40 -2.86
C VAL A 27 8.40 7.62 -4.36
N GLU A 28 9.40 8.18 -5.04
CA GLU A 28 9.48 8.10 -6.50
C GLU A 28 10.13 6.78 -6.90
N ASN A 29 9.34 5.71 -7.04
CA ASN A 29 9.59 4.66 -8.05
C ASN A 29 8.55 3.55 -8.00
N ILE A 30 7.45 3.66 -8.75
CA ILE A 30 6.78 2.45 -9.26
C ILE A 30 6.30 2.70 -10.69
N ARG A 31 6.69 1.80 -11.60
CA ARG A 31 6.25 1.78 -12.99
C ARG A 31 4.76 1.44 -13.08
N ASN A 32 4.04 2.17 -13.92
CA ASN A 32 2.68 1.89 -14.43
C ASN A 32 1.49 2.11 -13.48
N ALA A 33 1.68 2.57 -12.24
CA ALA A 33 0.54 3.05 -11.47
C ALA A 33 0.19 4.47 -11.92
N LYS A 34 -1.04 4.65 -12.38
CA LYS A 34 -1.56 5.95 -12.83
C LYS A 34 -1.84 6.88 -11.65
N TYR A 35 -1.90 6.35 -10.42
CA TYR A 35 -2.20 7.08 -9.20
C TYR A 35 -1.53 6.40 -7.98
N ASP A 36 -0.76 7.19 -7.22
CA ASP A 36 -0.26 6.81 -5.89
C ASP A 36 -1.04 7.59 -4.83
N ALA A 37 -1.52 6.90 -3.80
CA ALA A 37 -2.16 7.52 -2.64
C ALA A 37 -1.23 7.41 -1.42
N ILE A 38 -0.83 8.57 -0.88
CA ILE A 38 -0.16 8.65 0.42
C ILE A 38 -1.18 9.14 1.43
N ILE A 39 -1.38 8.36 2.49
CA ILE A 39 -2.19 8.77 3.63
C ILE A 39 -1.27 8.94 4.83
N THR A 40 -1.22 10.16 5.36
CA THR A 40 -0.67 10.48 6.66
C THR A 40 -1.79 10.92 7.60
N ASP A 41 -1.54 10.98 8.90
CA ASP A 41 -2.57 11.32 9.90
C ASP A 41 -3.32 12.63 9.59
N ASP A 42 -2.68 13.55 8.88
CA ASP A 42 -3.25 14.86 8.53
C ASP A 42 -3.62 15.05 7.05
N TYR A 43 -3.23 14.13 6.15
CA TYR A 43 -3.36 14.35 4.70
C TYR A 43 -3.61 13.08 3.88
N ILE A 44 -4.53 13.17 2.91
CA ILE A 44 -4.62 12.25 1.76
C ILE A 44 -4.07 12.98 0.53
N GLY A 45 -2.90 12.58 0.08
CA GLY A 45 -2.27 13.08 -1.14
C GLY A 45 -2.42 12.09 -2.29
N VAL A 46 -2.98 12.54 -3.41
CA VAL A 46 -2.81 11.86 -4.70
C VAL A 46 -1.58 12.47 -5.36
N LEU A 47 -0.53 11.69 -5.54
CA LEU A 47 0.65 12.16 -6.27
C LEU A 47 0.30 12.30 -7.75
N GLY A 48 0.79 13.38 -8.38
CA GLY A 48 0.60 13.63 -9.81
C GLY A 48 1.34 12.64 -10.71
N ASP A 49 1.44 12.93 -12.01
CA ASP A 49 2.07 12.01 -12.98
C ASP A 49 3.55 11.76 -12.65
N PRO A 50 3.93 10.54 -12.20
CA PRO A 50 5.31 10.26 -11.81
C PRO A 50 6.21 10.25 -13.05
N LYS A 51 7.40 10.87 -12.94
CA LYS A 51 8.39 10.87 -14.02
C LYS A 51 9.33 9.67 -13.89
N ILE A 52 9.38 8.83 -14.92
CA ILE A 52 10.31 7.71 -14.95
C ILE A 52 11.73 8.23 -15.25
N THR A 53 12.58 8.28 -14.23
CA THR A 53 13.97 8.72 -14.36
C THR A 53 14.90 7.61 -14.86
N LYS A 54 14.65 6.35 -14.48
CA LYS A 54 15.42 5.20 -14.95
C LYS A 54 14.55 3.96 -15.07
N LYS A 55 14.83 3.19 -16.11
CA LYS A 55 14.17 1.92 -16.43
C LYS A 55 15.07 0.74 -16.03
N ASP A 56 14.46 -0.34 -15.53
CA ASP A 56 15.10 -1.64 -15.26
C ASP A 56 16.27 -1.51 -14.29
N LEU A 57 16.05 -0.72 -13.23
CA LEU A 57 17.01 -0.47 -12.17
C LEU A 57 17.49 -1.77 -11.51
N LEU A 58 16.57 -2.73 -11.36
CA LEU A 58 16.83 -4.08 -10.88
C LEU A 58 16.55 -5.06 -12.02
N GLY A 59 17.32 -6.16 -12.05
CA GLY A 59 17.04 -7.27 -12.96
C GLY A 59 15.71 -7.94 -12.65
N LYS A 60 15.05 -8.50 -13.67
CA LYS A 60 13.73 -9.13 -13.55
C LYS A 60 13.66 -10.16 -12.41
N HIS A 61 14.69 -10.99 -12.27
CA HIS A 61 14.78 -11.99 -11.20
C HIS A 61 14.68 -11.36 -9.81
N SER A 62 15.43 -10.28 -9.54
CA SER A 62 15.39 -9.58 -8.27
C SER A 62 14.02 -8.92 -8.02
N THR A 63 13.44 -8.30 -9.05
CA THR A 63 12.10 -7.70 -8.92
C THR A 63 11.03 -8.75 -8.63
N ASP A 64 11.11 -9.92 -9.26
CA ASP A 64 10.17 -11.02 -9.03
C ASP A 64 10.31 -11.60 -7.61
N LEU A 65 11.54 -11.78 -7.12
CA LEU A 65 11.79 -12.21 -5.74
C LEU A 65 11.27 -11.20 -4.70
N ILE A 66 11.51 -9.90 -4.94
CA ILE A 66 11.00 -8.84 -4.05
C ILE A 66 9.47 -8.86 -4.04
N ARG A 67 8.83 -8.93 -5.21
CA ARG A 67 7.37 -9.01 -5.31
C ARG A 67 6.84 -10.24 -4.57
N GLN A 68 7.48 -11.39 -4.76
CA GLN A 68 7.08 -12.63 -4.08
C GLN A 68 7.14 -12.46 -2.56
N GLY A 69 8.26 -11.96 -2.02
CA GLY A 69 8.38 -11.71 -0.57
C GLY A 69 7.35 -10.71 -0.05
N MET A 70 7.03 -9.67 -0.85
CA MET A 70 5.96 -8.73 -0.51
C MET A 70 4.57 -9.37 -0.53
N VAL A 71 4.29 -10.31 -1.44
CA VAL A 71 3.03 -11.07 -1.47
C VAL A 71 2.93 -12.00 -0.25
N GLU A 72 4.02 -12.68 0.09
CA GLU A 72 4.09 -13.56 1.26
C GLU A 72 3.88 -12.76 2.56
N SER A 73 4.38 -11.52 2.64
CA SER A 73 4.16 -10.64 3.79
C SER A 73 2.69 -10.33 4.08
N CYS A 74 1.81 -10.33 3.07
CA CYS A 74 0.35 -10.10 3.21
C CYS A 74 -0.48 -11.37 3.09
N SER A 75 0.16 -12.52 3.00
CA SER A 75 -0.50 -13.83 2.94
C SER A 75 -0.46 -14.50 4.31
N THR A 76 -1.33 -15.48 4.54
CA THR A 76 -1.35 -16.26 5.79
C THR A 76 0.06 -16.74 6.16
N GLY A 77 0.51 -16.44 7.38
CA GLY A 77 1.88 -16.74 7.85
C GLY A 77 2.85 -15.56 7.72
N GLY A 78 2.47 -14.49 7.02
CA GLY A 78 3.22 -13.24 6.95
C GLY A 78 3.02 -12.34 8.18
N VAL A 79 3.37 -11.06 8.03
CA VAL A 79 3.29 -10.07 9.12
C VAL A 79 2.12 -9.09 8.98
N ALA A 80 1.59 -8.88 7.77
CA ALA A 80 0.49 -7.95 7.51
C ALA A 80 -0.88 -8.64 7.67
N TRP A 81 -1.12 -9.21 8.85
CA TRP A 81 -2.31 -10.02 9.17
C TRP A 81 -3.67 -9.40 8.81
N PRO A 82 -3.89 -8.06 8.83
CA PRO A 82 -5.19 -7.51 8.44
C PRO A 82 -5.53 -7.70 6.96
N LEU A 83 -4.51 -7.88 6.11
CA LEU A 83 -4.64 -8.04 4.67
C LEU A 83 -4.75 -9.51 4.23
N PHE A 84 -4.68 -10.45 5.16
CA PHE A 84 -4.75 -11.87 4.84
C PHE A 84 -6.10 -12.22 4.21
N ASN A 85 -6.05 -12.99 3.13
CA ASN A 85 -7.24 -13.41 2.36
C ASN A 85 -8.15 -12.25 1.96
N PHE A 86 -7.56 -11.07 1.71
CA PHE A 86 -8.31 -9.90 1.28
C PHE A 86 -9.23 -10.20 0.10
N GLN A 87 -10.50 -9.84 0.26
CA GLN A 87 -11.54 -10.12 -0.71
C GLN A 87 -12.52 -8.96 -0.79
N VAL A 88 -13.07 -8.76 -1.97
CA VAL A 88 -14.00 -7.68 -2.28
C VAL A 88 -15.17 -8.23 -3.07
N LYS A 89 -16.36 -7.70 -2.82
CA LYS A 89 -17.57 -8.05 -3.57
C LYS A 89 -17.65 -7.18 -4.82
N ASN A 90 -17.12 -7.68 -5.93
CA ASN A 90 -17.22 -7.00 -7.21
C ASN A 90 -17.18 -8.01 -8.36
N SER A 91 -18.35 -8.28 -8.94
CA SER A 91 -18.51 -9.23 -10.06
C SER A 91 -17.87 -8.75 -11.37
N LYS A 92 -17.57 -7.44 -11.49
CA LYS A 92 -16.91 -6.86 -12.68
C LYS A 92 -15.42 -7.21 -12.75
N LEU A 93 -14.79 -7.56 -11.61
CA LEU A 93 -13.38 -7.95 -11.59
C LEU A 93 -13.23 -9.35 -12.19
N ARG A 94 -12.53 -9.41 -13.33
CA ARG A 94 -12.32 -10.65 -14.08
C ARG A 94 -11.23 -11.49 -13.42
N VAL A 95 -11.58 -12.73 -13.06
CA VAL A 95 -10.63 -13.71 -12.53
C VAL A 95 -9.57 -14.02 -13.60
N ASP A 96 -8.30 -13.90 -13.23
CA ASP A 96 -7.16 -14.14 -14.11
C ASP A 96 -6.14 -15.14 -13.53
N GLY A 97 -6.42 -15.71 -12.36
CA GLY A 97 -5.58 -16.71 -11.70
C GLY A 97 -4.31 -16.14 -11.07
N LYS A 98 -4.10 -14.81 -11.11
CA LYS A 98 -2.91 -14.16 -10.56
C LYS A 98 -3.27 -12.94 -9.71
N ASN A 99 -3.94 -11.97 -10.31
CA ASN A 99 -4.33 -10.71 -9.69
C ASN A 99 -5.66 -10.84 -8.94
N PHE A 100 -6.62 -11.46 -9.61
CA PHE A 100 -7.96 -11.68 -9.09
C PHE A 100 -8.24 -13.19 -9.11
N LEU A 101 -8.53 -13.73 -7.94
CA LEU A 101 -8.78 -15.15 -7.72
C LEU A 101 -10.22 -15.37 -7.27
N GLU A 102 -10.72 -16.58 -7.50
CA GLU A 102 -12.00 -17.00 -6.93
C GLU A 102 -11.91 -17.00 -5.40
N ALA A 103 -12.96 -16.45 -4.76
CA ALA A 103 -13.08 -16.56 -3.31
C ALA A 103 -13.42 -18.02 -2.92
N PRO A 104 -12.91 -18.55 -1.80
CA PRO A 104 -13.16 -19.93 -1.39
C PRO A 104 -14.64 -20.17 -1.05
N GLN A 105 -15.34 -21.01 -1.81
CA GLN A 105 -16.77 -21.30 -1.59
C GLN A 105 -17.03 -21.81 -0.17
N SER A 106 -17.67 -20.99 0.66
CA SER A 106 -18.05 -21.39 2.03
C SER A 106 -19.54 -21.75 2.13
N THR A 107 -20.38 -21.37 1.16
CA THR A 107 -21.81 -21.70 1.10
C THR A 107 -22.35 -21.63 -0.35
N THR A 108 -23.48 -22.29 -0.63
CA THR A 108 -24.24 -22.24 -1.90
C THR A 108 -25.00 -20.92 -2.14
N SER A 109 -24.74 -19.89 -1.33
CA SER A 109 -25.38 -18.58 -1.39
C SER A 109 -25.07 -17.88 -2.72
N ALA A 110 -26.11 -17.48 -3.47
CA ALA A 110 -25.97 -16.83 -4.77
C ALA A 110 -25.02 -15.60 -4.76
N GLY A 111 -24.96 -14.86 -3.65
CA GLY A 111 -24.09 -13.69 -3.50
C GLY A 111 -22.60 -13.99 -3.27
N PHE A 112 -22.21 -15.25 -3.03
CA PHE A 112 -20.81 -15.61 -2.83
C PHE A 112 -20.02 -15.57 -4.15
N LYS A 113 -20.70 -15.78 -5.29
CA LYS A 113 -20.10 -15.72 -6.63
C LYS A 113 -19.58 -14.34 -7.02
N ASP A 114 -19.97 -13.30 -6.30
CA ASP A 114 -19.52 -11.91 -6.55
C ASP A 114 -18.23 -11.57 -5.82
N PHE A 115 -17.76 -12.41 -4.88
CA PHE A 115 -16.52 -12.17 -4.17
C PHE A 115 -15.30 -12.56 -4.99
N ARG A 116 -14.27 -11.71 -4.89
CA ARG A 116 -12.99 -11.85 -5.57
C ARG A 116 -11.89 -11.65 -4.55
N ARG A 117 -10.97 -12.61 -4.48
CA ARG A 117 -9.72 -12.41 -3.75
C ARG A 117 -8.78 -11.58 -4.61
N VAL A 118 -8.14 -10.58 -4.00
CA VAL A 118 -7.18 -9.71 -4.70
C VAL A 118 -5.79 -10.00 -4.18
N SER A 119 -4.84 -10.26 -5.08
CA SER A 119 -3.43 -10.40 -4.70
C SER A 119 -2.87 -9.04 -4.27
N ILE A 120 -2.23 -9.00 -3.09
CA ILE A 120 -1.63 -7.79 -2.53
C ILE A 120 -0.15 -8.08 -2.29
N ALA A 121 0.71 -7.19 -2.73
CA ALA A 121 2.11 -7.14 -2.33
C ALA A 121 2.30 -5.96 -1.37
N CYS A 122 2.84 -6.22 -0.18
CA CYS A 122 3.00 -5.20 0.85
C CYS A 122 4.28 -5.37 1.65
N LYS A 123 4.66 -4.28 2.32
CA LYS A 123 5.67 -4.27 3.36
C LYS A 123 5.21 -3.39 4.50
N THR A 124 5.18 -3.96 5.70
CA THR A 124 4.93 -3.23 6.94
C THR A 124 6.24 -2.72 7.54
N GLY A 125 6.17 -1.70 8.38
CA GLY A 125 7.28 -1.32 9.24
C GLY A 125 6.82 -0.49 10.43
N THR A 126 7.77 -0.34 11.33
CA THR A 126 7.64 0.38 12.60
C THR A 126 8.93 1.18 12.75
N ALA A 127 8.84 2.49 12.95
CA ALA A 127 10.01 3.35 13.19
C ALA A 127 9.95 3.97 14.57
N GLN A 128 10.94 3.62 15.41
CA GLN A 128 11.10 4.24 16.71
C GLN A 128 11.44 5.73 16.56
N HIS A 129 10.86 6.55 17.42
CA HIS A 129 11.10 7.99 17.51
C HIS A 129 10.91 8.44 18.95
N GLY A 130 11.64 9.48 19.36
CA GLY A 130 11.55 10.01 20.71
C GLY A 130 12.20 9.10 21.75
N ASP A 131 11.65 9.13 22.97
CA ASP A 131 12.08 8.31 24.09
C ASP A 131 11.29 6.99 24.18
N GLU A 132 11.58 6.18 25.20
CA GLU A 132 10.91 4.88 25.42
C GLU A 132 9.40 4.99 25.70
N THR A 133 8.91 6.19 26.03
CA THR A 133 7.48 6.43 26.29
C THR A 133 6.72 6.81 25.02
N THR A 134 7.45 7.18 23.96
CA THR A 134 6.88 7.58 22.68
C THR A 134 6.61 6.35 21.84
N LEU A 135 5.37 6.21 21.37
CA LEU A 135 5.03 5.13 20.44
C LEU A 135 5.82 5.30 19.13
N PRO A 136 6.22 4.20 18.48
CA PRO A 136 6.84 4.28 17.17
C PRO A 136 5.83 4.75 16.10
N HIS A 137 6.33 5.25 14.98
CA HIS A 137 5.51 5.47 13.79
C HIS A 137 5.16 4.12 13.14
N ALA A 138 3.91 3.96 12.72
CA ALA A 138 3.41 2.79 12.01
C ALA A 138 3.36 3.08 10.51
N TRP A 139 3.86 2.17 9.67
CA TRP A 139 3.63 2.29 8.23
C TRP A 139 3.36 0.98 7.51
N ILE A 140 2.73 1.10 6.35
CA ILE A 140 2.64 0.06 5.34
C ILE A 140 2.71 0.68 3.96
N THR A 141 3.46 0.06 3.06
CA THR A 141 3.43 0.34 1.63
C THR A 141 2.98 -0.90 0.90
N LEU A 142 2.06 -0.75 -0.05
CA LEU A 142 1.53 -1.84 -0.84
C LEU A 142 1.21 -1.42 -2.27
N PHE A 143 1.24 -2.39 -3.17
CA PHE A 143 0.73 -2.24 -4.53
C PHE A 143 -0.22 -3.38 -4.88
N VAL A 144 -1.31 -3.03 -5.55
CA VAL A 144 -2.44 -3.94 -5.78
C VAL A 144 -3.05 -3.69 -7.14
N PRO A 145 -3.35 -4.74 -7.92
CA PRO A 145 -2.95 -6.13 -7.72
C PRO A 145 -1.43 -6.39 -7.82
N ALA A 146 -0.92 -7.51 -7.30
CA ALA A 146 0.53 -7.75 -7.22
C ALA A 146 1.23 -7.87 -8.58
N GLU A 147 0.62 -8.53 -9.58
CA GLU A 147 1.27 -8.74 -10.89
C GLU A 147 1.04 -7.59 -11.86
N LYS A 148 -0.15 -6.97 -11.80
CA LYS A 148 -0.52 -5.80 -12.61
C LYS A 148 -1.08 -4.71 -11.71
N PRO A 149 -0.22 -3.92 -11.03
CA PRO A 149 -0.67 -2.91 -10.08
C PRO A 149 -1.57 -1.85 -10.72
N GLU A 150 -2.71 -1.58 -10.09
CA GLU A 150 -3.63 -0.49 -10.45
C GLU A 150 -3.51 0.69 -9.49
N ILE A 151 -3.12 0.41 -8.23
CA ILE A 151 -2.95 1.40 -7.17
C ILE A 151 -1.75 1.03 -6.29
N ILE A 152 -1.03 2.06 -5.84
CA ILE A 152 -0.10 1.98 -4.72
C ILE A 152 -0.64 2.81 -3.58
N VAL A 153 -0.52 2.25 -2.39
CA VAL A 153 -0.93 2.92 -1.16
C VAL A 153 0.24 2.90 -0.20
N THR A 154 0.57 4.06 0.36
CA THR A 154 1.39 4.14 1.56
C THR A 154 0.58 4.79 2.67
N VAL A 155 0.42 4.09 3.79
CA VAL A 155 -0.14 4.66 5.01
C VAL A 155 1.00 4.82 6.00
N LEU A 156 1.16 6.03 6.52
CA LEU A 156 2.08 6.36 7.59
C LEU A 156 1.28 7.03 8.71
N SER A 157 1.34 6.48 9.91
CA SER A 157 0.75 7.07 11.10
C SER A 157 1.84 7.33 12.12
N GLU A 158 1.94 8.57 12.56
CA GLU A 158 3.00 9.04 13.43
C GLU A 158 2.70 8.68 14.90
N ALA A 159 3.70 8.16 15.62
CA ALA A 159 3.61 7.87 17.05
C ALA A 159 2.37 7.07 17.45
N SER A 160 2.04 6.05 16.66
CA SER A 160 0.80 5.29 16.77
C SER A 160 1.01 3.80 17.01
N GLY A 161 2.23 3.29 16.89
CA GLY A 161 2.58 1.91 17.17
C GLY A 161 3.07 1.16 15.93
N GLU A 162 2.52 -0.03 15.69
CA GLU A 162 3.05 -0.96 14.70
C GLU A 162 2.32 -0.90 13.36
N GLY A 163 3.06 -1.06 12.26
CA GLY A 163 2.53 -1.03 10.89
C GLY A 163 1.38 -2.02 10.65
N SER A 164 1.45 -3.23 11.22
CA SER A 164 0.40 -4.24 11.07
C SER A 164 -0.84 -3.96 11.92
N ASN A 165 -0.70 -3.24 13.04
CA ASN A 165 -1.81 -2.99 13.96
C ASN A 165 -2.56 -1.71 13.63
N ILE A 166 -1.87 -0.71 13.07
CA ILE A 166 -2.44 0.61 12.78
C ILE A 166 -2.56 0.87 11.28
N ALA A 167 -1.45 0.79 10.54
CA ALA A 167 -1.41 1.21 9.15
C ALA A 167 -2.10 0.20 8.21
N ALA A 168 -1.93 -1.11 8.45
CA ALA A 168 -2.51 -2.16 7.62
C ALA A 168 -4.06 -2.19 7.64
N PRO A 169 -4.76 -2.01 8.78
CA PRO A 169 -6.22 -1.88 8.78
C PRO A 169 -6.74 -0.64 8.04
N ILE A 170 -6.01 0.48 8.09
CA ILE A 170 -6.35 1.67 7.31
C ILE A 170 -6.20 1.36 5.82
N ALA A 171 -5.07 0.75 5.43
CA ALA A 171 -4.81 0.37 4.06
C ALA A 171 -5.87 -0.60 3.51
N LYS A 172 -6.33 -1.55 4.33
CA LYS A 172 -7.43 -2.46 3.99
C LYS A 172 -8.70 -1.71 3.58
N LYS A 173 -9.15 -0.72 4.37
CA LYS A 173 -10.35 0.07 4.07
C LYS A 173 -10.24 0.83 2.76
N ILE A 174 -9.06 1.37 2.44
CA ILE A 174 -8.80 2.03 1.16
C ILE A 174 -8.97 1.04 0.01
N LEU A 175 -8.43 -0.18 0.14
CA LEU A 175 -8.56 -1.20 -0.89
C LEU A 175 -10.01 -1.67 -1.05
N GLU A 176 -10.76 -1.80 0.05
CA GLU A 176 -12.20 -2.13 0.01
C GLU A 176 -12.97 -1.09 -0.82
N GLU A 177 -12.72 0.20 -0.57
CA GLU A 177 -13.33 1.29 -1.33
C GLU A 177 -12.85 1.32 -2.80
N TRP A 178 -11.55 1.13 -3.04
CA TRP A 178 -10.99 1.19 -4.39
C TRP A 178 -11.54 0.11 -5.31
N PHE A 179 -11.73 -1.10 -4.81
CA PHE A 179 -12.18 -2.23 -5.61
C PHE A 179 -13.70 -2.47 -5.56
N SER A 180 -14.48 -1.67 -4.81
CA SER A 180 -15.95 -1.77 -4.80
C SER A 180 -16.64 -1.06 -5.98
N ARG A 181 -15.91 -0.19 -6.69
CA ARG A 181 -16.40 0.61 -7.84
C ARG A 181 -16.79 -0.21 -9.09
#